data_AF-A0A5C3EQM6-F1
#
_entry.id   AF-A0A5C3EQM6-F1
#
_cell.length_a   1.000
_cell.length_b   1.000
_cell.length_c   1.000
_cell.angle_alpha   90.00
_cell.angle_beta   90.00
_cell.angle_gamma   90.00
#
_symmetry.space_group_name_H-M   'P 1'
#
loop_
_entity.id
_entity.type
_entity.pdbx_description
1 polymer ?
#
loop_
_entity_poly.entity_id
_entity_poly.type
_entity_poly.pdbx_seq_one_letter_code
_entity_poly.pdbx_strand_id
1 'polypeptide(L)'
;MIWRSARHEFLTPKQGDLLWRFLHQKVLVGMDLHWLEEEDQQCPNCHIPSSVEHLWIHCPAARELWDLVKLIWERAWVQTNPDEGTPPFPNIETQHDLATWLALAPVSGPFHAQRWKIFFGTAIWSIWVAYLRWSYKEDLSALFPASICAIFINYLSNRFQEDRLLSLNSLYTNKTFNVQAFESTWGQSPSTARAALSVIEILPTNP
;
A
#
# COMPACT_ATOMS: atom_id res chain seq x y z
N MET A 1 -11.03 -8.41 20.55
CA MET A 1 -10.08 -7.26 20.52
C MET A 1 -9.47 -7.07 19.13
N ILE A 2 -9.14 -8.13 18.39
CA ILE A 2 -8.58 -8.11 17.01
C ILE A 2 -9.43 -7.34 15.99
N TRP A 3 -10.77 -7.45 16.04
CA TRP A 3 -11.67 -6.73 15.13
C TRP A 3 -11.56 -5.20 15.20
N ARG A 4 -11.18 -4.63 16.35
CA ARG A 4 -10.94 -3.17 16.46
C ARG A 4 -9.65 -2.76 15.75
N SER A 5 -8.64 -3.63 15.76
CA SER A 5 -7.37 -3.40 15.07
C SER A 5 -7.48 -3.54 13.55
N ALA A 6 -8.36 -4.42 13.05
CA ALA A 6 -8.61 -4.57 11.61
C ALA A 6 -9.51 -3.47 11.02
N ARG A 7 -10.33 -2.82 11.86
CA ARG A 7 -11.24 -1.75 11.46
C ARG A 7 -10.57 -0.39 11.67
N HIS A 8 -9.51 -0.13 10.90
CA HIS A 8 -8.85 1.17 10.88
C HIS A 8 -9.58 2.10 9.91
N GLU A 9 -9.88 3.33 10.33
CA GLU A 9 -10.62 4.32 9.53
C GLU A 9 -9.95 4.71 8.20
N PHE A 10 -8.64 4.45 8.06
CA PHE A 10 -7.84 4.82 6.89
C PHE A 10 -7.54 3.64 5.95
N LEU A 11 -7.87 2.42 6.37
CA LEU A 11 -7.83 1.28 5.48
C LEU A 11 -9.18 1.19 4.76
N THR A 12 -9.14 0.93 3.46
CA THR A 12 -10.34 0.52 2.74
C THR A 12 -10.88 -0.78 3.34
N PRO A 13 -12.19 -1.08 3.22
CA PRO A 13 -12.75 -2.33 3.70
C PRO A 13 -12.01 -3.57 3.17
N LYS A 14 -11.52 -3.52 1.92
CA LYS A 14 -10.75 -4.60 1.29
C LYS A 14 -9.36 -4.77 1.92
N GLN A 15 -8.67 -3.68 2.24
CA GLN A 15 -7.40 -3.73 2.97
C GLN A 15 -7.59 -4.24 4.41
N GLY A 16 -8.68 -3.85 5.06
CA GLY A 16 -9.06 -4.37 6.39
C GLY A 16 -9.36 -5.87 6.38
N ASP A 17 -10.06 -6.37 5.35
CA ASP A 17 -10.27 -7.81 5.15
C ASP A 17 -8.94 -8.55 4.95
N LEU A 18 -8.05 -8.00 4.13
CA LEU A 18 -6.74 -8.59 3.89
C LEU A 18 -5.88 -8.60 5.17
N LEU A 19 -5.91 -7.54 5.98
CA LEU A 19 -5.28 -7.51 7.30
C LEU A 19 -5.83 -8.60 8.22
N TRP A 20 -7.15 -8.76 8.26
CA TRP A 20 -7.78 -9.82 9.04
C TRP A 20 -7.28 -11.20 8.58
N ARG A 21 -7.17 -11.43 7.26
CA ARG A 21 -6.64 -12.67 6.71
C ARG A 21 -5.18 -12.90 7.10
N PHE A 22 -4.34 -11.87 7.08
CA PHE A 22 -2.94 -12.01 7.52
C PHE A 22 -2.85 -12.41 9.00
N LEU A 23 -3.62 -11.76 9.87
CA LEU A 23 -3.64 -12.03 11.32
C LEU A 23 -4.14 -13.44 11.66
N HIS A 24 -5.02 -14.00 10.83
CA HIS A 24 -5.60 -15.33 11.03
C HIS A 24 -4.96 -16.42 10.16
N GLN A 25 -3.89 -16.11 9.41
CA GLN A 25 -3.25 -17.03 8.46
C GLN A 25 -4.27 -17.63 7.47
N LYS A 26 -5.13 -16.77 6.92
CA LYS A 26 -6.20 -17.12 5.95
C LYS A 26 -5.98 -16.53 4.56
N VAL A 27 -4.79 -16.01 4.28
CA VAL A 27 -4.39 -15.64 2.92
C VAL A 27 -4.02 -16.93 2.21
N LEU A 28 -4.75 -17.27 1.15
CA LEU A 28 -4.53 -18.48 0.37
C LEU A 28 -3.82 -18.11 -0.93
N VAL A 29 -2.73 -18.82 -1.24
CA VAL A 29 -1.90 -18.61 -2.43
C VAL A 29 -1.35 -19.92 -2.97
N GLY A 30 -0.96 -19.95 -4.25
CA GLY A 30 -0.37 -21.13 -4.89
C GLY A 30 -1.20 -22.39 -4.68
N MET A 31 -0.60 -23.39 -4.05
CA MET A 31 -1.21 -24.69 -3.76
C MET A 31 -2.46 -24.64 -2.88
N ASP A 32 -2.64 -23.58 -2.08
CA ASP A 32 -3.84 -23.41 -1.25
C ASP A 32 -5.07 -23.02 -2.10
N LEU A 33 -4.87 -22.66 -3.38
CA LEU A 33 -5.93 -22.32 -4.32
C LEU A 33 -6.24 -23.52 -5.20
N HIS A 34 -7.30 -24.26 -4.86
CA HIS A 34 -7.72 -25.47 -5.59
C HIS A 34 -8.11 -25.25 -7.05
N TRP A 35 -8.30 -23.99 -7.48
CA TRP A 35 -8.60 -23.66 -8.88
C TRP A 35 -7.36 -23.38 -9.72
N LEU A 36 -6.16 -23.28 -9.11
CA LEU A 36 -4.92 -23.12 -9.84
C LEU A 36 -4.38 -24.48 -10.28
N GLU A 37 -4.09 -24.59 -11.57
CA GLU A 37 -3.37 -25.73 -12.14
C GLU A 37 -1.95 -25.80 -11.53
N GLU A 38 -1.36 -26.99 -11.44
CA GLU A 38 -0.05 -27.17 -10.80
C GLU A 38 1.04 -26.28 -11.39
N GLU A 39 1.00 -26.06 -12.71
CA GLU A 39 1.90 -25.19 -13.45
C GLU A 39 1.78 -23.71 -13.02
N ASP A 40 0.58 -23.30 -12.60
CA ASP A 40 0.24 -21.95 -12.16
C ASP A 40 0.31 -21.80 -10.63
N GLN A 41 0.87 -22.76 -9.88
CA GLN A 41 1.08 -22.61 -8.43
C GLN A 41 2.41 -21.93 -8.10
N GLN A 42 3.25 -21.69 -9.10
CA GLN A 42 4.57 -21.07 -8.96
C GLN A 42 4.53 -19.59 -9.30
N CYS A 43 5.38 -18.81 -8.64
CA CYS A 43 5.54 -17.40 -8.97
C CYS A 43 6.10 -17.24 -10.39
N PRO A 44 5.47 -16.44 -11.28
CA PRO A 44 5.90 -16.30 -12.68
C PRO A 44 7.24 -15.57 -12.83
N ASN A 45 7.69 -14.85 -11.80
CA ASN A 45 8.95 -14.12 -11.80
C ASN A 45 10.12 -14.96 -11.26
N CYS A 46 9.85 -15.88 -10.34
CA CYS A 46 10.90 -16.63 -9.62
C CYS A 46 10.89 -18.13 -9.87
N HIS A 47 9.81 -18.66 -10.45
CA HIS A 47 9.60 -20.09 -10.69
C HIS A 47 9.75 -20.96 -9.43
N ILE A 48 9.36 -20.41 -8.28
CA ILE A 48 9.29 -21.15 -7.01
C ILE A 48 7.84 -21.20 -6.53
N PRO A 49 7.46 -22.18 -5.68
CA PRO A 49 6.11 -22.25 -5.12
C PRO A 49 5.68 -20.92 -4.47
N SER A 50 4.48 -20.45 -4.83
CA SER A 50 3.93 -19.23 -4.29
C SER A 50 3.58 -19.41 -2.81
N SER A 51 4.23 -18.62 -1.94
CA SER A 51 3.90 -18.49 -0.53
C SER A 51 3.63 -17.03 -0.18
N VAL A 52 2.99 -16.77 0.96
CA VAL A 52 2.72 -15.41 1.43
C VAL A 52 4.04 -14.62 1.60
N GLU A 53 5.04 -15.21 2.25
CA GLU A 53 6.33 -14.55 2.44
C GLU A 53 7.06 -14.33 1.12
N HIS A 54 6.97 -15.28 0.18
CA HIS A 54 7.53 -15.07 -1.14
C HIS A 54 6.85 -13.90 -1.86
N LEU A 55 5.53 -13.93 -2.02
CA LEU A 55 4.80 -12.98 -2.83
C LEU A 55 4.85 -11.55 -2.29
N TRP A 56 4.82 -11.36 -0.96
CA TRP A 56 4.82 -10.03 -0.36
C TRP A 56 6.18 -9.55 0.13
N ILE A 57 7.19 -10.42 0.30
CA ILE A 57 8.45 -10.03 0.94
C ILE A 57 9.64 -10.34 0.03
N HIS A 58 9.77 -11.60 -0.39
CA HIS A 58 11.02 -12.05 -1.02
C HIS A 58 11.04 -11.91 -2.54
N CYS A 59 9.88 -11.88 -3.21
CA CYS A 59 9.77 -11.74 -4.65
C CYS A 59 10.44 -10.43 -5.12
N PRO A 60 11.25 -10.42 -6.19
CA PRO A 60 11.86 -9.21 -6.72
C PRO A 60 10.83 -8.12 -7.02
N ALA A 61 9.64 -8.50 -7.51
CA ALA A 61 8.56 -7.55 -7.77
C ALA A 61 8.02 -6.89 -6.49
N ALA A 62 7.97 -7.63 -5.38
CA ALA A 62 7.62 -7.06 -4.09
C ALA A 62 8.73 -6.17 -3.52
N ARG A 63 10.00 -6.58 -3.67
CA ARG A 63 11.16 -5.78 -3.23
C ARG A 63 11.22 -4.42 -3.93
N GLU A 64 11.06 -4.39 -5.25
CA GLU A 64 11.02 -3.14 -6.01
C GLU A 64 9.86 -2.25 -5.56
N LEU A 65 8.70 -2.83 -5.25
CA LEU A 65 7.60 -2.08 -4.67
C LEU A 65 7.96 -1.52 -3.29
N TRP A 66 8.60 -2.30 -2.42
CA TRP A 66 9.01 -1.83 -1.09
C TRP A 66 10.05 -0.72 -1.15
N ASP A 67 11.01 -0.81 -2.07
CA ASP A 67 11.97 0.26 -2.31
C ASP A 67 11.26 1.55 -2.74
N LEU A 68 10.25 1.43 -3.61
CA LEU A 68 9.42 2.56 -4.01
C LEU A 68 8.61 3.15 -2.84
N VAL A 69 7.99 2.30 -2.03
CA VAL A 69 7.19 2.72 -0.86
C VAL A 69 8.08 3.40 0.17
N LYS A 70 9.27 2.86 0.43
CA LYS A 70 10.27 3.45 1.31
C LYS A 70 10.68 4.84 0.82
N LEU A 71 10.99 4.98 -0.47
CA LEU A 71 11.36 6.25 -1.06
C LEU A 71 10.25 7.31 -0.92
N ILE A 72 9.01 6.93 -1.19
CA ILE A 72 7.83 7.80 -1.04
C ILE A 72 7.67 8.22 0.42
N TRP A 73 7.79 7.28 1.36
CA TRP A 73 7.71 7.54 2.79
C TRP A 73 8.75 8.56 3.25
N GLU A 74 10.01 8.37 2.85
CA GLU A 74 11.12 9.24 3.22
C GLU A 74 10.93 10.66 2.66
N ARG A 75 10.54 10.79 1.39
CA ARG A 75 10.30 12.11 0.77
C ARG A 75 9.11 12.83 1.39
N ALA A 76 8.01 12.11 1.62
CA ALA A 76 6.84 12.69 2.26
C ALA A 76 7.16 13.15 3.69
N TRP A 77 8.05 12.45 4.40
CA TRP A 77 8.51 12.86 5.72
C TRP A 77 9.27 14.19 5.66
N VAL A 78 10.31 14.29 4.82
CA VAL A 78 11.14 15.51 4.67
C VAL A 78 10.30 16.74 4.31
N GLN A 79 9.27 16.57 3.47
CA GLN A 79 8.39 17.67 3.10
C GLN A 79 7.55 18.20 4.26
N THR A 80 7.10 17.33 5.18
CA THR A 80 6.24 17.75 6.30
C THR A 80 6.99 18.06 7.59
N ASN A 81 8.08 17.35 7.87
CA ASN A 81 8.88 17.52 9.08
C ASN A 81 10.38 17.62 8.71
N PRO A 82 10.82 18.71 8.08
CA PRO A 82 12.20 18.85 7.61
C PRO A 82 13.24 18.83 8.74
N ASP A 83 12.83 19.21 9.96
CA ASP A 83 13.72 19.31 11.13
C ASP A 83 13.76 18.03 11.98
N GLU A 84 12.95 17.02 11.66
CA GLU A 84 12.91 15.74 12.39
C GLU A 84 13.56 14.62 11.58
N GLY A 85 14.34 13.77 12.25
CA GLY A 85 14.88 12.57 11.62
C GLY A 85 13.77 11.63 11.13
N THR A 86 13.85 11.20 9.87
CA THR A 86 12.89 10.26 9.29
C THR A 86 12.94 8.93 10.06
N PRO A 87 11.78 8.42 10.55
CA PRO A 87 11.73 7.13 11.20
C PRO A 87 12.12 6.03 10.21
N PRO A 88 12.89 5.02 10.65
CA PRO A 88 13.37 3.98 9.76
C PRO A 88 12.21 3.23 9.13
N PHE A 89 12.31 2.96 7.83
CA PHE A 89 11.38 2.04 7.18
C PHE A 89 11.57 0.65 7.80
N PRO A 90 10.50 -0.02 8.24
CA PRO A 90 10.61 -1.29 8.92
C PRO A 90 11.22 -2.35 8.01
N ASN A 91 12.04 -3.21 8.59
CA ASN A 91 12.44 -4.43 7.93
C ASN A 91 11.28 -5.43 8.01
N ILE A 92 10.89 -5.97 6.85
CA ILE A 92 9.77 -6.90 6.72
C ILE A 92 10.39 -8.23 6.34
N GLU A 93 10.38 -9.20 7.25
CA GLU A 93 11.02 -10.50 7.02
C GLU A 93 9.99 -11.64 7.03
N THR A 94 8.92 -11.46 7.78
CA THR A 94 7.90 -12.50 8.01
C THR A 94 6.49 -12.02 7.71
N GLN A 95 5.57 -12.97 7.53
CA GLN A 95 4.14 -12.66 7.46
C GLN A 95 3.64 -11.93 8.73
N HIS A 96 4.23 -12.21 9.89
CA HIS A 96 3.87 -11.52 11.12
C HIS A 96 4.26 -10.04 11.07
N ASP A 97 5.41 -9.70 10.47
CA ASP A 97 5.83 -8.31 10.29
C ASP A 97 4.87 -7.56 9.36
N LEU A 98 4.46 -8.19 8.24
CA LEU A 98 3.44 -7.62 7.36
C LEU A 98 2.15 -7.30 8.10
N ALA A 99 1.64 -8.25 8.89
CA ALA A 99 0.43 -8.06 9.67
C ALA A 99 0.61 -6.95 10.72
N THR A 100 1.77 -6.91 11.38
CA THR A 100 2.11 -5.93 12.40
C THR A 100 2.18 -4.53 11.83
N TRP A 101 2.91 -4.33 10.73
CA TRP A 101 3.05 -3.03 10.08
C TRP A 101 1.81 -2.60 9.30
N LEU A 102 0.93 -3.53 8.93
CA LEU A 102 -0.40 -3.19 8.41
C LEU A 102 -1.38 -2.83 9.54
N ALA A 103 -1.25 -3.43 10.72
CA ALA A 103 -2.08 -3.15 11.90
C ALA A 103 -1.61 -1.91 12.68
N LEU A 104 -0.31 -1.68 12.77
CA LEU A 104 0.35 -0.59 13.50
C LEU A 104 1.09 0.37 12.53
N ALA A 105 1.62 1.47 13.05
CA ALA A 105 2.50 2.35 12.29
C ALA A 105 3.82 2.49 13.06
N PRO A 106 4.96 2.70 12.39
CA PRO A 106 6.27 2.87 13.03
C PRO A 106 6.43 4.24 13.71
N VAL A 107 5.32 4.93 14.00
CA VAL A 107 5.27 6.32 14.46
C VAL A 107 4.10 6.53 15.41
N SER A 108 4.31 7.40 16.40
CA SER A 108 3.32 7.70 17.43
C SER A 108 2.34 8.82 17.04
N GLY A 109 2.73 9.68 16.09
CA GLY A 109 1.90 10.79 15.64
C GLY A 109 0.69 10.29 14.83
N PRO A 110 -0.56 10.65 15.18
CA PRO A 110 -1.76 10.16 14.50
C PRO A 110 -1.75 10.49 13.01
N PHE A 111 -1.20 11.66 12.69
CA PHE A 111 -1.02 12.13 11.33
C PHE A 111 -0.12 11.21 10.48
N HIS A 112 1.11 10.96 10.94
CA HIS A 112 2.04 10.08 10.22
C HIS A 112 1.60 8.63 10.22
N ALA A 113 0.89 8.19 11.27
CA ALA A 113 0.30 6.86 11.34
C ALA A 113 -0.77 6.69 10.25
N GLN A 114 -1.61 7.69 10.01
CA GLN A 114 -2.57 7.69 8.91
C GLN A 114 -1.88 7.56 7.55
N ARG A 115 -0.88 8.41 7.29
CA ARG A 115 -0.12 8.38 6.03
C ARG A 115 0.52 7.01 5.81
N TRP A 116 1.11 6.44 6.86
CA TRP A 116 1.65 5.08 6.84
C TRP A 116 0.60 4.05 6.39
N LYS A 117 -0.63 4.11 6.94
CA LYS A 117 -1.72 3.20 6.53
C LYS A 117 -2.06 3.32 5.06
N ILE A 118 -2.06 4.55 4.53
CA ILE A 118 -2.34 4.78 3.11
C ILE A 118 -1.25 4.14 2.26
N PHE A 119 0.03 4.44 2.51
CA PHE A 119 1.12 3.94 1.68
C PHE A 119 1.29 2.42 1.82
N PHE A 120 1.44 1.94 3.05
CA PHE A 120 1.69 0.54 3.34
C PHE A 120 0.48 -0.35 2.98
N GLY A 121 -0.73 0.10 3.32
CA GLY A 121 -1.96 -0.61 2.97
C GLY A 121 -2.18 -0.67 1.46
N THR A 122 -1.85 0.39 0.71
CA THR A 122 -1.95 0.40 -0.75
C THR A 122 -0.90 -0.51 -1.39
N ALA A 123 0.33 -0.54 -0.86
CA ALA A 123 1.37 -1.44 -1.35
C ALA A 123 0.97 -2.92 -1.20
N ILE A 124 0.57 -3.33 0.01
CA ILE A 124 0.10 -4.69 0.28
C ILE A 124 -1.07 -5.08 -0.63
N TRP A 125 -2.02 -4.15 -0.80
CA TRP A 125 -3.18 -4.37 -1.66
C TRP A 125 -2.79 -4.49 -3.14
N SER A 126 -1.78 -3.76 -3.59
CA SER A 126 -1.31 -3.79 -4.97
C SER A 126 -0.69 -5.14 -5.32
N ILE A 127 0.12 -5.71 -4.41
CA ILE A 127 0.65 -7.07 -4.55
C ILE A 127 -0.50 -8.08 -4.61
N TRP A 128 -1.51 -7.95 -3.73
CA TRP A 128 -2.65 -8.86 -3.74
C TRP A 128 -3.45 -8.79 -5.04
N VAL A 129 -3.72 -7.59 -5.55
CA VAL A 129 -4.43 -7.41 -6.81
C VAL A 129 -3.63 -7.96 -7.98
N ALA A 130 -2.32 -7.71 -8.01
CA ALA A 130 -1.42 -8.26 -9.02
C ALA A 130 -1.45 -9.80 -9.03
N TYR A 131 -1.36 -10.40 -7.84
CA TYR A 131 -1.46 -11.84 -7.65
C TYR A 131 -2.81 -12.38 -8.15
N LEU A 132 -3.91 -11.74 -7.77
CA LEU A 132 -5.24 -12.17 -8.20
C LEU A 132 -5.41 -12.10 -9.72
N ARG A 133 -5.01 -10.99 -10.36
CA ARG A 133 -5.07 -10.81 -11.82
C ARG A 133 -4.29 -11.89 -12.56
N TRP A 134 -3.11 -12.22 -12.05
CA TRP A 134 -2.32 -13.33 -12.58
C TRP A 134 -3.02 -14.68 -12.36
N SER A 135 -3.50 -14.94 -11.14
CA SER A 135 -4.13 -16.23 -10.78
C SER A 135 -5.42 -16.53 -11.57
N TYR A 136 -6.14 -15.49 -12.00
CA TYR A 136 -7.32 -15.61 -12.84
C TYR A 136 -7.00 -15.52 -14.35
N LYS A 137 -5.72 -15.50 -14.73
CA LYS A 137 -5.24 -15.37 -16.11
C LYS A 137 -5.77 -14.09 -16.81
N GLU A 138 -6.10 -13.05 -16.04
CA GLU A 138 -6.52 -11.74 -16.56
C GLU A 138 -5.32 -10.96 -17.13
N ASP A 139 -4.17 -11.04 -16.46
CA ASP A 139 -2.91 -10.42 -16.88
C ASP A 139 -1.72 -11.24 -16.36
N LEU A 140 -1.06 -11.94 -17.28
CA LEU A 140 0.10 -12.80 -16.96
C LEU A 140 1.34 -12.00 -16.54
N SER A 141 1.39 -10.71 -16.88
CA SER A 141 2.47 -9.81 -16.52
C SER A 141 2.23 -9.09 -15.19
N ALA A 142 1.10 -9.32 -14.52
CA ALA A 142 0.71 -8.56 -13.34
C ALA A 142 1.70 -8.69 -12.17
N LEU A 143 2.34 -9.86 -11.99
CA LEU A 143 3.31 -10.13 -10.92
C LEU A 143 4.75 -9.70 -11.24
N PHE A 144 4.96 -8.97 -12.35
CA PHE A 144 6.26 -8.40 -12.68
C PHE A 144 6.47 -7.04 -11.98
N PRO A 145 7.72 -6.65 -11.69
CA PRO A 145 8.00 -5.47 -10.89
C PRO A 145 7.35 -4.18 -11.42
N ALA A 146 7.51 -3.90 -12.72
CA ALA A 146 6.92 -2.73 -13.36
C ALA A 146 5.38 -2.68 -13.21
N SER A 147 4.72 -3.83 -13.34
CA SER A 147 3.27 -3.95 -13.25
C SER A 147 2.76 -3.70 -11.83
N ILE A 148 3.42 -4.28 -10.82
CA ILE A 148 3.07 -4.08 -9.41
C ILE A 148 3.24 -2.60 -9.03
N CYS A 149 4.37 -1.99 -9.41
CA CYS A 149 4.62 -0.57 -9.19
C CYS A 149 3.58 0.32 -9.88
N ALA A 150 3.19 0.00 -11.12
CA ALA A 150 2.16 0.72 -11.84
C ALA A 150 0.78 0.63 -11.17
N ILE A 151 0.39 -0.56 -10.69
CA ILE A 151 -0.86 -0.77 -9.93
C ILE A 151 -0.83 0.08 -8.65
N PHE A 152 0.29 0.06 -7.92
CA PHE A 152 0.46 0.84 -6.70
C PHE A 152 0.34 2.35 -6.95
N ILE A 153 1.06 2.89 -7.93
CA ILE A 153 1.03 4.31 -8.29
C ILE A 153 -0.39 4.72 -8.70
N ASN A 154 -1.08 3.89 -9.48
CA ASN A 154 -2.46 4.15 -9.89
C ASN A 154 -3.41 4.22 -8.68
N TYR A 155 -3.34 3.25 -7.77
CA TYR A 155 -4.16 3.27 -6.56
C TYR A 155 -3.85 4.45 -5.64
N LEU A 156 -2.57 4.79 -5.49
CA LEU A 156 -2.17 5.96 -4.70
C LEU A 156 -2.67 7.26 -5.33
N SER A 157 -2.62 7.38 -6.66
CA SER A 157 -3.14 8.53 -7.41
C SER A 157 -4.66 8.67 -7.29
N ASN A 158 -5.40 7.56 -7.39
CA ASN A 158 -6.84 7.56 -7.18
C ASN A 158 -7.19 7.97 -5.76
N ARG A 159 -6.47 7.43 -4.76
CA ARG A 159 -6.66 7.80 -3.36
C ARG A 159 -6.40 9.29 -3.12
N PHE A 160 -5.35 9.84 -3.72
CA PHE A 160 -5.05 11.26 -3.68
C PHE A 160 -6.18 12.10 -4.28
N GLN A 161 -6.77 11.70 -5.41
CA GLN A 161 -7.92 12.40 -6.00
C GLN A 161 -9.18 12.33 -5.14
N GLU A 162 -9.48 11.17 -4.54
CA GLU A 162 -10.60 11.03 -3.62
C GLU A 162 -10.46 11.96 -2.42
N ASP A 163 -9.29 11.96 -1.78
CA ASP A 163 -9.00 12.80 -0.62
C ASP A 163 -9.05 14.30 -0.98
N ARG A 164 -8.63 14.67 -2.21
CA ARG A 164 -8.74 16.03 -2.73
C ARG A 164 -10.19 16.46 -2.91
N LEU A 165 -11.02 15.61 -3.53
CA LEU A 165 -12.44 15.90 -3.74
C LEU A 165 -13.20 16.02 -2.43
N LEU A 166 -12.85 15.18 -1.43
CA LEU A 166 -13.45 15.23 -0.10
C LEU A 166 -13.07 16.51 0.65
N SER A 167 -11.82 16.96 0.55
CA SER A 167 -11.35 18.17 1.23
C SER A 167 -11.90 19.48 0.65
N LEU A 168 -12.28 19.50 -0.63
CA LEU A 168 -12.83 20.68 -1.31
C LEU A 168 -14.37 20.80 -1.26
N ASN A 169 -15.09 19.69 -1.06
CA ASN A 169 -16.55 19.71 -1.06
C ASN A 169 -17.13 20.03 0.32
N SER A 170 -17.57 21.29 0.51
CA SER A 170 -18.28 21.75 1.72
C SER A 170 -19.67 21.12 1.92
N LEU A 171 -20.23 20.47 0.90
CA LEU A 171 -21.60 19.92 0.88
C LEU A 171 -21.76 18.56 1.56
N TYR A 172 -20.67 17.85 1.89
CA TYR A 172 -20.71 16.58 2.62
C TYR A 172 -20.45 16.81 4.11
N THR A 173 -21.39 17.51 4.74
CA THR A 173 -21.44 17.93 6.15
C THR A 173 -21.46 16.80 7.20
N ASN A 174 -20.80 15.67 6.95
CA ASN A 174 -20.58 14.62 7.96
C ASN A 174 -19.38 13.70 7.66
N LYS A 175 -18.43 14.09 6.80
CA LYS A 175 -17.17 13.33 6.62
C LYS A 175 -15.93 14.13 7.02
N THR A 176 -15.07 13.44 7.76
CA THR A 176 -14.00 13.88 8.65
C THR A 176 -12.74 14.44 7.99
N PHE A 177 -12.70 14.59 6.66
CA PHE A 177 -11.46 14.88 5.92
C PHE A 177 -11.47 16.30 5.33
N ASN A 178 -10.76 17.22 5.99
CA ASN A 178 -10.71 18.65 5.65
C ASN A 178 -9.40 19.05 4.92
N VAL A 179 -9.27 20.34 4.58
CA VAL A 179 -8.09 20.90 3.90
C VAL A 179 -6.80 20.64 4.68
N GLN A 180 -6.79 20.84 5.99
CA GLN A 180 -5.61 20.62 6.83
C GLN A 180 -5.20 19.13 6.88
N ALA A 181 -6.17 18.22 6.91
CA ALA A 181 -5.94 16.77 6.84
C ALA A 181 -5.35 16.36 5.48
N PHE A 182 -5.77 17.02 4.39
CA PHE A 182 -5.19 16.82 3.06
C PHE A 182 -3.74 17.33 2.98
N GLU A 183 -3.51 18.58 3.41
CA GLU A 183 -2.20 19.24 3.39
C GLU A 183 -1.18 18.49 4.21
N SER A 184 -1.58 18.05 5.41
CA SER A 184 -0.74 17.20 6.21
C SER A 184 -0.47 15.90 5.44
N THR A 185 -1.48 15.15 4.97
CA THR A 185 -1.27 13.83 4.35
C THR A 185 -0.37 13.87 3.12
N TRP A 186 -0.55 14.87 2.26
CA TRP A 186 0.05 14.93 0.92
C TRP A 186 1.09 16.04 0.74
N GLY A 187 1.33 16.86 1.77
CA GLY A 187 2.32 17.94 1.75
C GLY A 187 1.94 19.16 0.90
N GLN A 188 0.69 19.22 0.38
CA GLN A 188 0.26 20.24 -0.57
C GLN A 188 -1.19 20.66 -0.33
N SER A 189 -1.53 21.91 -0.67
CA SER A 189 -2.90 22.40 -0.59
C SER A 189 -3.79 21.75 -1.65
N PRO A 190 -5.02 21.31 -1.32
CA PRO A 190 -5.89 20.65 -2.29
C PRO A 190 -6.27 21.55 -3.48
N SER A 191 -6.23 22.87 -3.34
CA SER A 191 -6.50 23.79 -4.46
C SER A 191 -5.37 23.79 -5.50
N THR A 192 -4.12 23.70 -5.08
CA THR A 192 -2.93 23.82 -5.94
C THR A 192 -2.34 22.46 -6.34
N ALA A 193 -2.63 21.41 -5.57
CA ALA A 193 -2.06 20.09 -5.79
C ALA A 193 -2.58 19.46 -7.10
N ARG A 194 -1.66 19.01 -7.94
CA ARG A 194 -1.97 18.38 -9.23
C ARG A 194 -1.78 16.87 -9.10
N ALA A 195 -2.83 16.09 -9.39
CA ALA A 195 -2.89 14.62 -9.26
C ALA A 195 -1.63 13.88 -9.70
N ALA A 196 -1.22 14.14 -10.94
CA ALA A 196 -0.04 13.50 -11.51
C ALA A 196 1.22 14.01 -10.81
N LEU A 197 1.36 15.32 -10.58
CA LEU A 197 2.57 15.91 -10.03
C LEU A 197 2.76 15.69 -8.53
N SER A 198 1.72 15.55 -7.70
CA SER A 198 1.89 15.35 -6.25
C SER A 198 2.35 13.94 -5.92
N VAL A 199 1.76 12.93 -6.57
CA VAL A 199 2.26 11.56 -6.47
C VAL A 199 3.63 11.46 -7.14
N ILE A 200 3.84 12.11 -8.30
CA ILE A 200 5.13 12.10 -9.02
C ILE A 200 6.25 12.90 -8.31
N GLU A 201 5.97 13.98 -7.60
CA GLU A 201 6.96 14.77 -6.83
C GLU A 201 7.43 13.98 -5.60
N ILE A 202 6.56 13.11 -5.07
CA ILE A 202 6.92 12.13 -4.04
C ILE A 202 7.60 10.89 -4.66
N LEU A 203 7.30 10.52 -5.92
CA LEU A 203 7.97 9.45 -6.67
C LEU A 203 9.33 9.93 -7.24
N PRO A 204 10.27 9.02 -7.54
CA PRO A 204 11.54 9.40 -8.16
C PRO A 204 11.30 10.05 -9.53
N THR A 205 11.92 11.21 -9.77
CA THR A 205 12.37 11.54 -11.12
C THR A 205 13.48 10.53 -11.43
N ASN A 206 13.27 9.67 -12.43
CA ASN A 206 14.33 8.77 -12.89
C ASN A 206 15.64 9.55 -13.13
N PRO A 207 16.81 8.98 -12.81
CA PRO A 207 18.07 9.53 -13.29
C PRO A 207 18.13 9.55 -14.82
#